data_AF-A0A820KLM6-F1
#
_entry.id   AF-A0A820KLM6-F1
#
_cell.length_a   1.000
_cell.length_b   1.000
_cell.length_c   1.000
_cell.angle_alpha   90.00
_cell.angle_beta   90.00
_cell.angle_gamma   90.00
#
_symmetry.space_group_name_H-M   'P 1'
#
loop_
_entity.id
_entity.type
_entity.pdbx_description
1 polymer ?
#
loop_
_entity_poly.entity_id
_entity_poly.type
_entity_poly.pdbx_seq_one_letter_code
_entity_poly.pdbx_strand_id
1 'polypeptide(L)'
;MNSDPANPDTIHNRLQELKEQNCEVVVFILNGVGEDIYKLIKYFGNQKLGIVTQCTDFVAIAKNIRSKKLDMYLQNLVQKFNAKLGGINGMVSLARALTSSSTKDDVFMFFGADVTHITCSREKPSIAAIVGSVDST
;
A
#
# COMPACT_ATOMS: atom_id res chain seq x y z
N MET A 1 7.55 -31.31 8.66
CA MET A 1 8.31 -30.46 9.60
C MET A 1 7.60 -29.12 9.65
N ASN A 2 7.02 -28.76 10.79
CA ASN A 2 6.32 -27.48 10.96
C ASN A 2 7.37 -26.35 11.02
N SER A 3 7.73 -25.80 9.86
CA SER A 3 8.48 -24.55 9.78
C SER A 3 7.62 -23.43 10.35
N ASP A 4 8.18 -22.64 11.26
CA ASP A 4 7.51 -21.46 11.82
C ASP A 4 7.03 -20.56 10.66
N PRO A 5 5.72 -20.30 10.53
CA PRO A 5 5.18 -19.45 9.47
C PRO A 5 5.64 -17.98 9.59
N ALA A 6 6.16 -17.57 10.75
CA ALA A 6 6.71 -16.24 10.98
C ALA A 6 8.21 -16.13 10.66
N ASN A 7 8.89 -17.23 10.31
CA ASN A 7 10.30 -17.19 9.95
C ASN A 7 10.50 -16.42 8.61
N PRO A 8 11.45 -15.46 8.53
CA PRO A 8 11.82 -14.77 7.30
C PRO A 8 11.97 -15.67 6.07
N ASP A 9 12.67 -16.81 6.19
CA ASP A 9 12.93 -17.71 5.05
C ASP A 9 11.63 -18.34 4.54
N THR A 10 10.73 -18.72 5.46
CA THR A 10 9.42 -19.25 5.11
C THR A 10 8.59 -18.22 4.33
N ILE A 11 8.59 -16.97 4.78
CA ILE A 11 7.84 -15.88 4.13
C ILE A 11 8.41 -15.61 2.74
N HIS A 12 9.73 -15.53 2.61
CA HIS A 12 10.40 -15.30 1.34
C HIS A 12 10.09 -16.42 0.33
N ASN A 13 10.32 -17.69 0.72
CA ASN A 13 10.12 -18.83 -0.15
C ASN A 13 8.66 -18.93 -0.59
N ARG A 14 7.72 -18.69 0.32
CA ARG A 14 6.30 -18.75 -0.02
C ARG A 14 5.87 -17.64 -0.99
N LEU A 15 6.36 -16.42 -0.80
CA LEU A 15 6.12 -15.33 -1.74
C LEU A 15 6.74 -15.60 -3.11
N GLN A 16 7.92 -16.23 -3.15
CA GLN A 16 8.58 -16.62 -4.39
C GLN A 16 7.77 -17.69 -5.14
N GLU A 17 7.34 -18.74 -4.46
CA GLU A 17 6.47 -19.78 -5.04
C GLU A 17 5.19 -19.17 -5.63
N LEU A 18 4.53 -18.26 -4.90
CA LEU A 18 3.31 -17.60 -5.36
C LEU A 18 3.58 -16.69 -6.56
N LYS A 19 4.73 -16.03 -6.61
CA LYS A 19 5.15 -15.25 -7.78
C LYS A 19 5.36 -16.13 -9.00
N GLU A 20 6.01 -17.28 -8.84
CA GLU A 20 6.20 -18.26 -9.92
C GLU A 20 4.87 -18.83 -10.43
N GLN A 21 3.84 -18.84 -9.60
CA GLN A 21 2.46 -19.18 -9.96
C GLN A 21 1.66 -18.01 -10.58
N ASN A 22 2.32 -16.89 -10.93
CA ASN A 22 1.69 -15.68 -11.46
C ASN A 22 0.59 -15.11 -10.55
N CYS A 23 0.76 -15.21 -9.23
CA CYS A 23 -0.15 -14.56 -8.30
C CYS A 23 0.05 -13.03 -8.32
N GLU A 24 -1.00 -12.28 -8.63
CA GLU A 24 -0.96 -10.82 -8.71
C GLU A 24 -0.97 -10.16 -7.33
N VAL A 25 -1.69 -10.75 -6.37
CA VAL A 25 -1.83 -10.20 -5.02
C VAL A 25 -1.88 -11.28 -3.95
N VAL A 26 -1.15 -11.05 -2.84
CA VAL A 26 -1.14 -11.95 -1.69
C VAL A 26 -1.70 -11.25 -0.45
N VAL A 27 -2.68 -11.88 0.19
CA VAL A 27 -3.33 -11.38 1.40
C VAL A 27 -2.79 -12.11 2.62
N PHE A 28 -2.14 -11.36 3.52
CA PHE A 28 -1.64 -11.87 4.79
C PHE A 28 -2.63 -11.53 5.90
N ILE A 29 -3.21 -12.56 6.52
CA ILE A 29 -4.05 -12.42 7.71
C ILE A 29 -3.17 -12.69 8.94
N LEU A 30 -2.81 -11.63 9.65
CA LEU A 30 -1.90 -11.68 10.79
C LEU A 30 -2.70 -11.78 12.09
N ASN A 31 -2.30 -12.64 13.03
CA ASN A 31 -2.95 -12.73 14.34
C ASN A 31 -2.29 -11.76 15.33
N GLY A 32 -2.65 -10.47 15.22
CA GLY A 32 -1.99 -9.37 15.93
C GLY A 32 -0.90 -8.70 15.09
N VAL A 33 -0.58 -7.44 15.43
CA VAL A 33 0.39 -6.61 14.69
C VAL A 33 1.81 -6.87 15.21
N GLY A 34 2.44 -7.94 14.75
CA GLY A 34 3.90 -8.06 14.85
C GLY A 34 4.53 -7.08 13.86
N GLU A 35 4.99 -5.92 14.34
CA GLU A 35 5.58 -4.87 13.49
C GLU A 35 6.72 -5.42 12.61
N ASP A 36 7.49 -6.37 13.15
CA ASP A 36 8.62 -6.99 12.47
C ASP A 36 8.20 -7.92 11.33
N ILE A 37 7.16 -8.75 11.53
CA ILE A 37 6.63 -9.64 10.47
C ILE A 37 6.03 -8.80 9.35
N TYR A 38 5.30 -7.74 9.69
CA TYR A 38 4.75 -6.81 8.69
C TYR A 38 5.87 -6.19 7.84
N LYS A 39 6.95 -5.72 8.48
CA LYS A 39 8.14 -5.16 7.79
C LYS A 39 8.77 -6.19 6.85
N LEU A 40 8.95 -7.43 7.30
CA LEU A 40 9.51 -8.52 6.49
C LEU A 40 8.66 -8.82 5.25
N ILE A 41 7.33 -8.94 5.42
CA ILE A 41 6.41 -9.15 4.29
C ILE A 41 6.53 -8.00 3.28
N LYS A 42 6.58 -6.75 3.76
CA LYS A 42 6.70 -5.58 2.88
C LYS A 42 8.05 -5.52 2.18
N TYR A 43 9.13 -5.84 2.87
CA TYR A 43 10.47 -5.89 2.30
C TYR A 43 10.56 -6.95 1.20
N PHE A 44 10.16 -8.20 1.48
CA PHE A 44 10.23 -9.26 0.48
C PHE A 44 9.25 -9.05 -0.66
N GLY A 45 8.00 -8.68 -0.36
CA GLY A 45 6.97 -8.43 -1.37
C GLY A 45 7.30 -7.25 -2.27
N ASN A 46 7.48 -6.06 -1.71
CA ASN A 46 7.59 -4.83 -2.50
C ASN A 46 9.00 -4.61 -3.05
N GLN A 47 10.05 -4.90 -2.29
CA GLN A 47 11.42 -4.53 -2.66
C GLN A 47 12.20 -5.68 -3.33
N LYS A 48 12.00 -6.93 -2.91
CA LYS A 48 12.77 -8.07 -3.44
C LYS A 48 12.08 -8.79 -4.59
N LEU A 49 10.80 -9.11 -4.44
CA LEU A 49 10.09 -9.97 -5.37
C LEU A 49 9.15 -9.18 -6.29
N GLY A 50 8.70 -8.00 -5.93
CA GLY A 50 7.77 -7.21 -6.73
C GLY A 50 6.37 -7.83 -6.83
N ILE A 51 5.94 -8.55 -5.80
CA ILE A 51 4.59 -9.11 -5.68
C ILE A 51 3.77 -8.23 -4.75
N VAL A 52 2.55 -7.89 -5.16
CA VAL A 52 1.70 -7.00 -4.36
C VAL A 52 1.22 -7.74 -3.11
N THR A 53 1.44 -7.14 -1.94
CA THR A 53 1.01 -7.72 -0.66
C THR A 53 0.04 -6.80 0.08
N GLN A 54 -0.98 -7.39 0.72
CA GLN A 54 -1.89 -6.70 1.63
C GLN A 54 -1.96 -7.45 2.95
N CYS A 55 -1.66 -6.77 4.06
CA CYS A 55 -1.75 -7.36 5.39
C CYS A 55 -3.03 -6.86 6.08
N THR A 56 -3.68 -7.74 6.82
CA THR A 56 -4.88 -7.45 7.61
C THR A 56 -4.76 -8.14 8.96
N ASP A 57 -5.33 -7.53 10.00
CA ASP A 57 -5.29 -8.11 11.35
C ASP A 57 -6.52 -8.98 11.56
N PHE A 58 -6.28 -10.25 11.87
CA PHE A 58 -7.31 -11.22 12.23
C PHE A 58 -8.15 -10.73 13.40
N VAL A 59 -7.52 -10.10 14.40
CA VAL A 59 -8.22 -9.63 15.60
C VAL A 59 -9.21 -8.52 15.24
N ALA A 60 -8.85 -7.65 14.31
CA ALA A 60 -9.73 -6.59 13.81
C ALA A 60 -10.95 -7.16 13.07
N ILE A 61 -10.78 -8.23 12.29
CA ILE A 61 -11.86 -8.92 11.58
C ILE A 61 -12.75 -9.66 12.60
N ALA A 62 -12.15 -10.53 13.41
CA ALA A 62 -12.85 -11.44 14.31
C ALA A 62 -13.69 -10.70 15.36
N LYS A 63 -13.17 -9.61 15.95
CA LYS A 63 -13.90 -8.82 16.97
C LYS A 63 -15.14 -8.12 16.42
N ASN A 64 -15.18 -7.84 15.12
CA ASN A 64 -16.21 -7.00 14.51
C ASN A 64 -17.17 -7.79 13.61
N ILE A 65 -17.10 -9.14 13.60
CA ILE A 65 -17.78 -10.05 12.66
C ILE A 65 -19.28 -9.80 12.43
N ARG A 66 -20.00 -9.21 13.41
CA ARG A 66 -21.45 -8.89 13.28
C ARG A 66 -21.75 -7.40 13.44
N SER A 67 -20.77 -6.53 13.22
CA SER A 67 -20.91 -5.09 13.44
C SER A 67 -20.73 -4.29 12.16
N LYS A 68 -21.39 -3.14 12.06
CA LYS A 68 -21.16 -2.17 10.96
C LYS A 68 -19.69 -1.72 10.84
N LYS A 69 -18.89 -1.90 11.90
CA LYS A 69 -17.45 -1.61 11.88
C LYS A 69 -16.68 -2.54 10.95
N LEU A 70 -17.13 -3.78 10.77
CA LEU A 70 -16.53 -4.69 9.81
C LEU A 70 -16.74 -4.20 8.39
N ASP A 71 -17.95 -3.73 8.05
CA ASP A 71 -18.24 -3.21 6.70
C ASP A 71 -17.30 -2.04 6.36
N MET A 72 -17.15 -1.08 7.28
CA MET A 72 -16.21 0.04 7.11
C MET A 72 -14.75 -0.43 7.00
N TYR A 73 -14.35 -1.43 7.78
CA TYR A 73 -13.01 -2.00 7.74
C TYR A 73 -12.73 -2.65 6.38
N LEU A 74 -13.66 -3.48 5.89
CA LEU A 74 -13.56 -4.17 4.61
C LEU A 74 -13.60 -3.18 3.45
N GLN A 75 -14.43 -2.13 3.52
CA GLN A 75 -14.41 -1.04 2.53
C GLN A 75 -13.01 -0.43 2.42
N ASN A 76 -12.42 0.01 3.55
CA ASN A 76 -11.07 0.57 3.54
C ASN A 76 -10.01 -0.42 3.05
N LEU A 77 -10.18 -1.72 3.33
CA LEU A 77 -9.28 -2.77 2.85
C LEU A 77 -9.36 -2.93 1.33
N VAL A 78 -10.58 -3.01 0.76
CA VAL A 78 -10.80 -3.12 -0.69
C VAL A 78 -10.28 -1.88 -1.42
N GLN A 79 -10.46 -0.68 -0.85
CA GLN A 79 -9.92 0.55 -1.40
C GLN A 79 -8.38 0.51 -1.50
N LYS A 80 -7.70 -0.09 -0.51
CA LYS A 80 -6.25 -0.32 -0.56
C LYS A 80 -5.86 -1.36 -1.61
N PHE A 81 -6.65 -2.41 -1.80
CA PHE A 81 -6.42 -3.40 -2.84
C PHE A 81 -6.51 -2.77 -4.23
N ASN A 82 -7.59 -2.04 -4.51
CA ASN A 82 -7.82 -1.41 -5.79
C ASN A 82 -6.66 -0.48 -6.15
N ALA A 83 -6.24 0.40 -5.23
CA ALA A 83 -5.11 1.31 -5.46
C ALA A 83 -3.78 0.58 -5.73
N LYS A 84 -3.51 -0.53 -5.03
CA LYS A 84 -2.27 -1.31 -5.21
C LYS A 84 -2.19 -2.04 -6.54
N LEU A 85 -3.34 -2.36 -7.12
CA LEU A 85 -3.45 -2.98 -8.44
C LEU A 85 -3.57 -1.93 -9.56
N GLY A 86 -3.38 -0.65 -9.25
CA GLY A 86 -3.45 0.45 -10.21
C GLY A 86 -4.86 0.98 -10.50
N GLY A 87 -5.87 0.55 -9.73
CA GLY A 87 -7.23 1.04 -9.85
C GLY A 87 -7.46 2.41 -9.18
N ILE A 88 -8.52 3.10 -9.62
CA ILE A 88 -8.90 4.43 -9.15
C ILE A 88 -10.14 4.30 -8.26
N ASN A 89 -10.05 4.82 -7.04
CA ASN A 89 -11.11 4.73 -6.03
C ASN A 89 -12.14 5.87 -6.11
N GLY A 90 -11.71 7.01 -6.62
CA GLY A 90 -12.54 8.19 -6.79
C GLY A 90 -11.81 9.22 -7.66
N MET A 91 -12.59 9.97 -8.43
CA MET A 91 -12.12 11.07 -9.26
C MET A 91 -12.81 12.34 -8.81
N VAL A 92 -12.09 13.47 -8.85
CA VAL A 92 -12.62 14.77 -8.47
C VAL A 92 -12.57 15.69 -9.68
N SER A 93 -13.72 16.25 -10.05
CA SER A 93 -13.76 17.23 -11.15
C SER A 93 -13.08 18.53 -10.72
N LEU A 94 -11.97 18.85 -11.37
CA LEU A 94 -11.19 20.08 -11.15
C LEU A 94 -11.69 21.26 -12.01
N ALA A 95 -12.75 21.05 -12.80
CA ALA A 95 -13.29 22.01 -13.77
C ALA A 95 -13.74 23.35 -13.17
N ARG A 96 -13.94 23.43 -11.84
CA ARG A 96 -14.30 24.68 -11.15
C ARG A 96 -13.16 25.27 -10.31
N ALA A 97 -12.11 24.48 -10.03
CA ALA A 97 -11.03 24.86 -9.13
C ALA A 97 -9.80 25.40 -9.88
N LEU A 98 -9.56 24.94 -11.10
CA LEU A 98 -8.34 25.26 -11.87
C LEU A 98 -8.60 26.02 -13.17
N THR A 99 -9.86 26.20 -13.56
CA THR A 99 -10.21 27.00 -14.74
C THR A 99 -10.01 28.47 -14.44
N SER A 100 -8.93 29.05 -14.97
CA SER A 100 -8.97 30.44 -15.39
C SER A 100 -10.08 30.58 -16.43
N SER A 101 -10.91 31.63 -16.35
CA SER A 101 -12.05 31.87 -17.24
C SER A 101 -11.68 32.07 -18.72
N SER A 102 -10.41 31.84 -19.10
CA SER A 102 -9.84 32.27 -20.39
C SER A 102 -9.20 31.17 -21.25
N THR A 103 -9.05 29.93 -20.80
CA THR A 103 -8.41 28.87 -21.62
C THR A 103 -9.03 27.49 -21.40
N LYS A 104 -9.52 26.88 -22.48
CA LYS A 104 -10.13 25.53 -22.49
C LYS A 104 -9.08 24.40 -22.50
N ASP A 105 -7.79 24.72 -22.54
CA ASP A 105 -6.70 23.80 -22.85
C ASP A 105 -5.61 23.72 -21.76
N ASP A 106 -5.87 24.21 -20.54
CA ASP A 106 -4.86 24.18 -19.47
C ASP A 106 -4.69 22.74 -18.92
N VAL A 107 -3.50 22.16 -19.11
CA VAL A 107 -3.11 20.85 -18.59
C VAL A 107 -2.36 21.03 -17.27
N PHE A 108 -2.92 20.49 -16.18
CA PHE A 108 -2.31 20.55 -14.86
C PHE A 108 -1.77 19.19 -14.43
N MET A 109 -0.62 19.20 -13.76
CA MET A 109 -0.04 18.03 -13.10
C MET A 109 0.23 18.37 -11.64
N PHE A 110 -0.15 17.48 -10.73
CA PHE A 110 0.04 17.65 -9.31
C PHE A 110 1.25 16.84 -8.84
N PHE A 111 2.09 17.47 -8.03
CA PHE A 111 3.20 16.80 -7.35
C PHE A 111 3.08 16.96 -5.85
N GLY A 112 3.37 15.87 -5.13
CA GLY A 112 3.63 15.89 -3.70
C GLY A 112 5.08 15.46 -3.46
N ALA A 113 5.81 16.18 -2.63
CA ALA A 113 7.19 15.86 -2.27
C ALA A 113 7.38 15.96 -0.75
N ASP A 114 8.14 15.04 -0.19
CA ASP A 114 8.52 15.03 1.22
C ASP A 114 9.99 14.63 1.38
N VAL A 115 10.64 15.15 2.42
CA VAL A 115 12.02 14.80 2.78
C VAL A 115 12.07 14.43 4.25
N THR A 116 12.48 13.19 4.52
CA THR A 116 12.62 12.68 5.89
C THR A 116 14.09 12.60 6.29
N HIS A 117 14.41 13.14 7.47
CA HIS A 117 15.70 12.98 8.15
C HIS A 117 15.59 11.92 9.25
N ILE A 118 16.39 10.85 9.16
CA ILE A 118 16.24 9.67 10.03
C ILE A 118 16.76 9.94 11.46
N THR A 119 17.62 10.94 11.69
CA THR A 119 18.11 11.34 13.02
C THR A 119 18.45 12.84 13.09
N CYS A 120 18.41 13.45 14.28
CA CYS A 120 18.70 14.89 14.50
C CYS A 120 20.17 15.35 14.30
N SER A 121 21.06 14.52 13.74
CA SER A 121 22.46 14.92 13.49
C SER A 121 22.61 15.60 12.13
N ARG A 122 23.30 16.74 12.08
CA ARG A 122 23.42 17.64 10.91
C ARG A 122 24.09 17.04 9.66
N GLU A 123 24.75 15.90 9.74
CA GLU A 123 25.61 15.35 8.66
C GLU A 123 25.09 14.05 8.02
N LYS A 124 23.82 13.68 8.25
CA LYS A 124 23.28 12.40 7.74
C LYS A 124 22.48 12.52 6.45
N PRO A 125 22.45 11.45 5.63
CA PRO A 125 21.69 11.42 4.40
C PRO A 125 20.19 11.59 4.68
N SER A 126 19.52 12.26 3.74
CA SER A 126 18.07 12.49 3.75
C SER A 126 17.40 11.57 2.74
N ILE A 127 16.18 11.12 3.02
CA ILE A 127 15.38 10.35 2.06
C ILE A 127 14.31 11.27 1.49
N ALA A 128 14.34 11.50 0.19
CA ALA A 128 13.29 12.22 -0.53
C ALA A 128 12.30 11.22 -1.15
N ALA A 129 11.01 11.54 -1.08
CA ALA A 129 9.94 10.81 -1.73
C ALA A 129 9.08 11.78 -2.55
N ILE A 130 8.70 11.39 -3.76
CA ILE A 130 7.90 12.19 -4.69
C ILE A 130 6.76 11.32 -5.22
N VAL A 131 5.58 11.91 -5.33
CA VAL A 131 4.43 11.35 -6.05
C VAL A 131 3.94 12.38 -7.06
N GLY A 132 3.43 11.93 -8.21
CA GLY A 132 2.89 12.79 -9.25
C GLY A 132 1.65 12.18 -9.89
N SER A 133 0.66 13.02 -10.24
CA SER A 133 -0.48 12.58 -11.06
C SER A 133 0.01 12.23 -12.47
N VAL A 134 -0.35 11.06 -12.99
CA VAL A 134 0.13 10.59 -14.30
C VAL A 134 -0.92 10.64 -15.40
N ASP A 135 -2.16 10.97 -15.05
CA ASP A 135 -3.28 11.13 -15.96
C ASP A 135 -4.04 12.45 -15.67
N SER A 136 -5.01 12.74 -16.53
CA SER A 136 -5.83 13.96 -16.48
C SER A 136 -7.05 13.83 -15.56
N THR A 137 -7.13 12.78 -14.74
CA THR A 137 -8.33 12.41 -13.96
C THR A 137 -8.23 12.71 -12.47
#